data_AF-A0A927BYJ4-F1
#
_entry.id   AF-A0A927BYJ4-F1
#
_cell.length_a   1.000
_cell.length_b   1.000
_cell.length_c   1.000
_cell.angle_alpha   90.00
_cell.angle_beta   90.00
_cell.angle_gamma   90.00
#
_symmetry.space_group_name_H-M   'P 1'
#
loop_
_entity.id
_entity.type
_entity.pdbx_description
1 polymer ?
#
loop_
_entity_poly.entity_id
_entity_poly.type
_entity_poly.pdbx_seq_one_letter_code
_entity_poly.pdbx_strand_id
1 'polypeptide(L)'
;MNRYTFYIAMSIFCLLFPIGLWLYAEWDAQRPKTGPVGDGSTSVTLIQVLPAIGTFILGVLNLPVAIVRYRKYKARQRKDL
;
A
#
# COMPACT_ATOMS: atom_id res chain seq x y z
N MET A 1 -2.01 -16.95 12.92
CA MET A 1 -2.79 -15.80 12.40
C MET A 1 -3.86 -16.32 11.45
N ASN A 2 -5.13 -15.93 11.63
CA ASN A 2 -6.20 -16.39 10.75
C ASN A 2 -6.04 -15.81 9.33
N ARG A 3 -6.35 -16.58 8.28
CA ARG A 3 -6.29 -16.14 6.87
C ARG A 3 -7.00 -14.80 6.64
N TYR A 4 -8.14 -14.59 7.29
CA TYR A 4 -8.92 -13.37 7.14
C TYR A 4 -8.21 -12.14 7.75
N THR A 5 -7.52 -12.32 8.87
CA THR A 5 -6.69 -11.28 9.49
C THR A 5 -5.49 -10.95 8.61
N PHE A 6 -4.86 -11.96 8.00
CA PHE A 6 -3.77 -11.75 7.05
C PHE A 6 -4.21 -10.94 5.82
N TYR A 7 -5.38 -11.23 5.25
CA TYR A 7 -5.92 -10.46 4.11
C TYR A 7 -6.20 -8.99 4.46
N ILE A 8 -6.71 -8.72 5.66
CA ILE A 8 -6.90 -7.34 6.15
C ILE A 8 -5.55 -6.65 6.30
N ALA A 9 -4.57 -7.31 6.93
CA ALA A 9 -3.22 -6.75 7.11
C ALA A 9 -2.54 -6.43 5.76
N MET A 10 -2.65 -7.33 4.78
CA MET A 10 -2.13 -7.09 3.42
C MET A 10 -2.86 -5.95 2.71
N SER A 11 -4.18 -5.83 2.88
CA SER A 11 -4.94 -4.73 2.28
C SER A 11 -4.53 -3.38 2.89
N ILE A 12 -4.28 -3.33 4.20
CA ILE A 12 -3.73 -2.14 4.88
C ILE A 12 -2.31 -1.85 4.39
N PHE A 13 -1.46 -2.86 4.25
CA PHE A 13 -0.11 -2.69 3.70
C PHE A 13 -0.15 -2.09 2.29
N CYS A 14 -1.03 -2.58 1.41
CA CYS A 14 -1.22 -2.01 0.06
C CYS A 14 -1.69 -0.55 0.07
N LEU A 15 -2.31 -0.07 1.15
CA LEU A 15 -2.67 1.34 1.31
C LEU A 15 -1.50 2.17 1.80
N LEU A 16 -0.79 1.69 2.83
CA LEU A 16 0.26 2.46 3.51
C LEU A 16 1.59 2.47 2.76
N PHE A 17 1.95 1.35 2.11
CA PHE A 17 3.20 1.22 1.38
C PHE A 17 3.39 2.27 0.27
N PRO A 18 2.44 2.49 -0.66
CA PRO A 18 2.57 3.53 -1.67
C PRO A 18 2.60 4.95 -1.08
N ILE A 19 1.93 5.20 0.05
CA ILE A 19 2.03 6.49 0.78
C ILE A 19 3.46 6.68 1.30
N GLY A 20 4.05 5.64 1.88
CA GLY A 20 5.44 5.66 2.34
C GLY A 20 6.43 5.92 1.20
N LEU A 21 6.23 5.28 0.04
CA LEU A 21 7.04 5.52 -1.15
C LEU A 21 6.92 6.98 -1.64
N TRP A 22 5.71 7.54 -1.62
CA TRP A 22 5.50 8.94 -1.99
C TRP A 22 6.26 9.90 -1.05
N LEU A 23 6.12 9.71 0.26
CA LEU A 23 6.82 10.53 1.25
C LEU A 23 8.33 10.41 1.12
N TYR A 24 8.83 9.20 0.84
CA TYR A 24 10.25 8.98 0.58
C TYR A 24 10.73 9.68 -0.69
N ALA A 25 9.95 9.62 -1.77
CA ALA A 25 10.27 10.28 -3.02
C ALA A 25 10.30 11.81 -2.88
N GLU A 26 9.34 12.39 -2.16
CA GLU A 26 9.30 13.83 -1.86
C GLU A 26 10.52 14.25 -1.03
N TRP A 27 10.85 13.48 0.01
CA TRP A 27 12.01 13.75 0.84
C TRP A 27 13.33 13.63 0.06
N ASP A 28 13.46 12.65 -0.84
CA ASP A 28 14.63 12.51 -1.70
C ASP A 28 14.75 13.64 -2.73
N ALA A 29 13.62 14.13 -3.25
CA ALA A 29 13.57 15.24 -4.20
C ALA A 29 14.04 16.57 -3.60
N GLN A 30 13.79 16.79 -2.31
CA GLN A 30 14.20 18.01 -1.60
C GLN A 30 15.67 18.03 -1.19
N ARG A 31 16.38 16.89 -1.30
CA ARG A 31 17.79 16.82 -0.94
C ARG A 31 18.67 17.37 -2.06
N PRO A 32 19.68 18.19 -1.75
CA PRO A 32 20.64 18.64 -2.75
C PRO A 32 21.43 17.42 -3.26
N LYS A 33 21.16 17.03 -4.50
CA LYS A 33 21.82 15.91 -5.17
C LYS A 33 23.19 16.38 -5.67
N THR A 34 24.13 16.48 -4.74
CA THR A 34 25.51 16.89 -5.02
C THR A 34 26.36 15.64 -5.17
N GLY A 35 26.70 15.27 -6.40
CA GLY A 35 27.55 14.12 -6.71
C GLY A 35 28.32 14.33 -8.02
N PRO A 36 29.36 13.51 -8.29
CA PRO A 36 30.25 13.66 -9.46
C PRO A 36 29.56 13.51 -10.83
N VAL A 37 28.28 13.16 -10.87
CA VAL A 37 27.46 12.93 -12.07
C VAL A 37 26.35 13.97 -12.29
N GLY A 38 26.38 15.12 -11.59
CA GLY A 38 25.45 16.25 -11.76
C GLY A 38 24.23 16.24 -10.83
N ASP A 39 23.34 17.23 -10.99
CA ASP A 39 22.21 17.58 -10.09
C ASP A 39 21.15 16.48 -9.90
N GLY A 40 21.31 15.30 -10.51
CA GLY A 40 20.50 14.10 -10.24
C GLY A 40 18.99 14.26 -10.44
N SER A 41 18.54 15.29 -11.17
CA SER A 41 17.13 15.58 -11.41
C SER A 41 16.51 14.47 -12.26
N THR A 42 15.82 13.54 -11.58
CA THR A 42 15.01 12.50 -12.21
C THR A 42 13.57 12.98 -12.27
N SER A 43 13.11 13.38 -13.45
CA SER A 43 11.68 13.59 -13.68
C SER A 43 10.94 12.28 -13.44
N VAL A 44 10.08 12.26 -12.42
CA VAL A 44 9.21 11.12 -12.12
C VAL A 44 8.30 10.88 -13.34
N THR A 45 8.44 9.72 -13.97
CA THR A 45 7.60 9.37 -15.13
C THR A 45 6.32 8.68 -14.68
N LEU A 46 5.22 8.90 -15.41
CA LEU A 46 3.92 8.27 -15.11
C LEU A 46 4.02 6.74 -14.99
N ILE A 47 4.89 6.12 -15.79
CA ILE A 47 5.13 4.67 -15.78
C ILE A 47 5.72 4.20 -14.44
N GLN A 48 6.54 5.01 -13.78
CA GLN A 48 7.13 4.69 -12.47
C GLN A 48 6.11 4.79 -11.33
N VAL A 49 5.08 5.65 -11.47
CA VAL A 49 4.04 5.87 -10.45
C VAL A 49 2.88 4.87 -10.60
N LEU A 50 2.69 4.32 -11.80
CA LEU A 50 1.60 3.41 -12.14
C LEU A 50 1.50 2.18 -11.21
N PRO A 51 2.61 1.51 -10.82
CA PRO A 51 2.57 0.42 -9.85
C PRO A 51 2.05 0.87 -8.48
N ALA A 52 2.51 2.02 -7.98
CA ALA A 52 2.09 2.55 -6.68
C ALA A 52 0.59 2.88 -6.66
N ILE A 53 0.08 3.50 -7.72
CA ILE A 53 -1.36 3.77 -7.91
C ILE A 53 -2.14 2.45 -7.96
N GLY A 54 -1.68 1.47 -8.74
CA GLY A 54 -2.33 0.17 -8.85
C GLY A 54 -2.40 -0.56 -7.51
N THR A 55 -1.29 -0.58 -6.76
CA THR A 55 -1.24 -1.16 -5.40
C THR A 55 -2.21 -0.47 -4.45
N PHE A 56 -2.28 0.87 -4.50
CA PHE A 56 -3.21 1.64 -3.67
C PHE A 56 -4.66 1.30 -3.99
N ILE A 57 -5.05 1.30 -5.28
CA ILE A 57 -6.40 0.94 -5.73
C ILE A 57 -6.76 -0.48 -5.28
N LEU A 58 -5.84 -1.44 -5.44
CA LEU A 58 -6.05 -2.81 -4.97
C LEU A 58 -6.28 -2.87 -3.46
N GLY A 59 -5.56 -2.07 -2.66
CA GLY A 59 -5.79 -1.93 -1.23
C GLY A 59 -7.20 -1.42 -0.91
N VAL A 60 -7.62 -0.34 -1.58
CA VAL A 60 -8.96 0.28 -1.39
C VAL A 60 -10.08 -0.69 -1.73
N LEU A 61 -9.97 -1.43 -2.85
CA LEU A 61 -11.00 -2.36 -3.29
C LEU A 61 -11.06 -3.63 -2.43
N ASN A 62 -9.90 -4.16 -2.00
CA ASN A 62 -9.85 -5.41 -1.25
C ASN A 62 -10.18 -5.25 0.24
N LEU A 63 -9.90 -4.09 0.85
CA LEU A 63 -10.10 -3.89 2.28
C LEU A 63 -11.58 -4.10 2.72
N PRO A 64 -12.61 -3.52 2.06
CA PRO A 64 -14.00 -3.77 2.41
C PRO A 64 -14.39 -5.24 2.29
N VAL A 65 -13.93 -5.90 1.22
CA VAL A 65 -14.20 -7.32 0.96
C VAL A 65 -13.57 -8.20 2.05
N ALA A 66 -12.33 -7.89 2.46
CA ALA A 66 -11.62 -8.59 3.53
C ALA A 66 -12.35 -8.42 4.88
N ILE A 67 -12.80 -7.20 5.21
CA ILE A 67 -13.57 -6.91 6.42
C ILE A 67 -14.89 -7.68 6.45
N VAL A 68 -15.66 -7.67 5.35
CA VAL A 68 -16.93 -8.41 5.27
C VAL A 68 -16.71 -9.92 5.43
N ARG A 69 -15.67 -10.47 4.78
CA ARG A 69 -15.31 -11.90 4.92
C ARG A 69 -14.92 -12.25 6.37
N TYR A 70 -14.15 -11.39 7.04
CA TYR A 70 -13.79 -11.57 8.44
C TYR A 70 -15.03 -11.53 9.36
N ARG A 71 -15.93 -10.57 9.16
CA ARG A 71 -17.19 -10.48 9.92
C ARG A 71 -18.04 -11.74 9.75
N LYS A 72 -18.21 -12.24 8.53
CA LYS A 72 -18.94 -13.49 8.24
C LYS A 72 -18.29 -14.72 8.91
N TYR A 73 -16.96 -14.80 8.90
CA TYR A 73 -16.23 -15.87 9.59
C TYR A 73 -16.48 -15.84 11.11
N LYS A 74 -16.34 -14.66 11.74
CA LYS A 74 -16.56 -14.50 13.19
C LYS A 74 -18.02 -14.79 13.59
N ALA A 75 -18.98 -14.42 12.75
CA ALA A 75 -20.39 -14.71 12.97
C ALA A 75 -20.71 -16.21 12.92
N ARG A 76 -20.08 -16.97 12.01
CA ARG A 76 -20.21 -18.44 11.97
C ARG A 76 -19.61 -19.10 13.20
N GLN A 77 -18.40 -18.71 13.58
CA GLN A 77 -17.78 -19.28 14.79
C GLN A 77 -18.58 -19.06 16.07
N ARG A 78 -19.37 -17.98 16.16
CA ARG A 78 -20.28 -17.76 17.31
C ARG A 78 -21.55 -18.61 17.29
N LYS A 79 -21.97 -19.12 16.13
CA LYS A 79 -23.15 -19.99 16.02
C LYS A 79 -22.82 -21.46 16.30
N ASP A 80 -21.56 -21.83 16.14
CA ASP A 80 -21.04 -23.19 16.37
C ASP A 80 -20.55 -23.40 17.82
N LEU A 81 -20.75 -22.40 18.70
CA LEU A 81 -20.37 -22.34 20.11
C LEU A 81 -21.64 -22.29 20.97
#